data_AF-A0A4Y5X1B4-F1
#
_entry.id   AF-A0A4Y5X1B4-F1
#
_cell.length_a   1.000
_cell.length_b   1.000
_cell.length_c   1.000
_cell.angle_alpha   90.00
_cell.angle_beta   90.00
_cell.angle_gamma   90.00
#
_symmetry.space_group_name_H-M   'P 1'
#
loop_
_entity.id
_entity.type
_entity.pdbx_description
1 polymer ?
#
loop_
_entity_poly.entity_id
_entity_poly.type
_entity_poly.pdbx_seq_one_letter_code
_entity_poly.pdbx_strand_id
1 'polypeptide(L)'
;WPIHICNPRKWGRISRERGFANAARELWQRESFDLVQSHERIPGCDLYRAGDGVHRRWLQQRSRILPAWKSRLLFADRYHRYVMQAEREMYEDSHLRGVICNAEMIKREIIEDFGLPAEKIHVIYNAIDNQRFLPPDEETFAALRAKWQLPLQATCLIYVGSGFERKGLAAAIRAIAPTDRYLLVVGKDKDQPRYQALAKSLNCEARVRFFGMQSETLPFYQMA
;
A
#
# COMPACT_ATOMS: atom_id res chain seq x y z
N TRP A 1 25.17 -6.65 -11.19
CA TRP A 1 24.18 -5.89 -11.98
C TRP A 1 24.61 -4.43 -12.01
N PRO A 2 24.76 -3.80 -13.18
CA PRO A 2 25.02 -2.37 -13.27
C PRO A 2 23.83 -1.61 -12.69
N ILE A 3 24.08 -0.69 -11.75
CA ILE A 3 23.05 0.17 -11.16
C ILE A 3 23.17 1.54 -11.80
N HIS A 4 22.13 1.94 -12.54
CA HIS A 4 22.05 3.27 -13.12
C HIS A 4 21.32 4.20 -12.14
N ILE A 5 22.01 5.24 -11.66
CA ILE A 5 21.43 6.18 -10.69
C ILE A 5 20.64 7.26 -11.44
N CYS A 6 19.33 7.33 -11.18
CA CYS A 6 18.45 8.40 -11.67
C CYS A 6 17.98 9.26 -10.48
N ASN A 7 18.57 10.45 -10.32
CA ASN A 7 18.28 11.36 -9.20
C ASN A 7 18.17 12.83 -9.63
N PRO A 8 17.11 13.21 -10.37
CA PRO A 8 16.91 14.58 -10.80
C PRO A 8 16.55 15.52 -9.64
N ARG A 9 16.79 16.82 -9.83
CA ARG A 9 16.41 17.85 -8.84
C ARG A 9 14.88 17.85 -8.63
N LYS A 10 14.45 18.03 -7.38
CA LYS A 10 13.03 18.07 -6.98
C LYS A 10 12.72 19.31 -6.16
N TRP A 11 11.56 19.92 -6.44
CA TRP A 11 11.07 21.13 -5.77
C TRP A 11 9.75 20.91 -5.02
N GLY A 12 9.14 19.74 -5.20
CA GLY A 12 7.86 19.36 -4.64
C GLY A 12 7.46 17.97 -5.10
N ARG A 13 6.27 17.50 -4.72
CA ARG A 13 5.82 16.13 -4.99
C ARG A 13 5.67 15.84 -6.49
N ILE A 14 5.01 16.74 -7.22
CA ILE A 14 4.82 16.60 -8.68
C ILE A 14 6.15 16.67 -9.43
N SER A 15 7.02 17.63 -9.11
CA SER A 15 8.32 17.75 -9.79
C SER A 15 9.24 16.57 -9.50
N ARG A 16 9.14 15.97 -8.31
CA ARG A 16 9.85 14.73 -8.00
C ARG A 16 9.41 13.59 -8.92
N GLU A 17 8.11 13.33 -9.01
CA GLU A 17 7.58 12.22 -9.83
C GLU A 17 7.82 12.44 -11.32
N ARG A 18 7.48 13.63 -11.83
CA ARG A 18 7.68 13.97 -13.24
C ARG A 18 9.15 14.02 -13.63
N GLY A 19 9.98 14.60 -12.77
CA GLY A 19 11.42 14.68 -13.01
C GLY A 19 12.04 13.29 -13.09
N PHE A 20 11.67 12.40 -12.17
CA PHE A 20 12.13 11.00 -12.20
C PHE A 20 11.64 10.27 -13.44
N ALA A 21 10.36 10.39 -13.80
CA ALA A 21 9.80 9.79 -15.02
C ALA A 21 10.59 10.19 -16.28
N ASN A 22 10.85 11.50 -16.46
CA ASN A 22 11.60 12.01 -17.60
C ASN A 22 13.06 11.50 -17.60
N ALA A 23 13.75 11.65 -16.48
CA ALA A 23 15.16 11.26 -16.38
C ALA A 23 15.37 9.74 -16.49
N ALA A 24 14.43 8.93 -15.99
CA ALA A 24 14.45 7.49 -16.17
C ALA A 24 14.26 7.13 -17.65
N ARG A 25 13.31 7.78 -18.33
CA ARG A 25 13.05 7.58 -19.76
C ARG A 25 14.24 7.91 -20.64
N GLU A 26 14.85 9.08 -20.43
CA GLU A 26 16.08 9.47 -21.13
C GLU A 26 17.20 8.46 -20.90
N LEU A 27 17.30 7.91 -19.68
CA LEU A 27 18.30 6.92 -19.34
C LEU A 27 18.10 5.63 -20.11
N TRP A 28 16.93 4.99 -20.04
CA TRP A 28 16.74 3.70 -20.71
C TRP A 28 16.75 3.81 -22.24
N GLN A 29 16.37 4.97 -22.79
CA GLN A 29 16.51 5.24 -24.22
C GLN A 29 17.98 5.34 -24.64
N ARG A 30 18.83 5.98 -23.81
CA ARG A 30 20.28 6.05 -24.06
C ARG A 30 20.94 4.68 -23.97
N GLU A 31 20.61 3.91 -22.93
CA GLU A 31 21.22 2.59 -22.71
C GLU A 31 20.67 1.51 -23.66
N SER A 32 19.55 1.77 -24.35
CA SER A 32 18.95 0.87 -25.35
C SER A 32 18.66 -0.54 -24.82
N PHE A 33 18.00 -0.64 -23.67
CA PHE A 33 17.61 -1.95 -23.11
C PHE A 33 16.58 -2.67 -24.00
N ASP A 34 16.65 -4.00 -24.04
CA ASP A 34 15.72 -4.84 -24.81
C ASP A 34 14.28 -4.82 -24.24
N LEU A 35 14.16 -4.60 -22.93
CA LEU A 35 12.89 -4.57 -22.21
C LEU A 35 12.97 -3.64 -20.99
N VAL A 36 12.01 -2.72 -20.89
CA VAL A 36 11.88 -1.81 -19.75
C VAL A 36 10.61 -2.15 -18.97
N GLN A 37 10.77 -2.60 -17.72
CA GLN A 37 9.66 -2.79 -16.80
C GLN A 37 9.62 -1.69 -15.74
N SER A 38 8.52 -0.96 -15.66
CA SER A 38 8.28 0.05 -14.62
C SER A 38 7.36 -0.47 -13.52
N HIS A 39 7.68 -0.11 -12.26
CA HIS A 39 6.79 -0.28 -11.11
C HIS A 39 6.08 1.04 -10.73
N GLU A 40 6.35 2.09 -11.50
CA GLU A 40 5.76 3.42 -11.38
C GLU A 40 5.05 3.80 -12.68
N ARG A 41 4.17 4.80 -12.63
CA ARG A 41 3.39 5.30 -13.79
C ARG A 41 4.29 6.16 -14.69
N ILE A 42 5.12 5.52 -15.52
CA ILE A 42 6.08 6.19 -16.41
C ILE A 42 5.82 5.79 -17.87
N PRO A 43 5.23 6.67 -18.69
CA PRO A 43 4.97 6.40 -20.11
C PRO A 43 6.24 6.04 -20.88
N GLY A 44 6.10 5.13 -21.85
CA GLY A 44 7.18 4.67 -22.73
C GLY A 44 7.97 3.46 -22.23
N CYS A 45 7.52 2.78 -21.16
CA CYS A 45 8.04 1.46 -20.79
C CYS A 45 7.27 0.33 -21.50
N ASP A 46 7.90 -0.82 -21.68
CA ASP A 46 7.28 -1.99 -22.34
C ASP A 46 6.28 -2.70 -21.41
N LEU A 47 6.61 -2.80 -20.13
CA LEU A 47 5.80 -3.48 -19.12
C LEU A 47 5.55 -2.59 -17.91
N TYR A 48 4.29 -2.45 -17.52
CA TYR A 48 3.91 -1.74 -16.30
C TYR A 48 3.39 -2.71 -15.23
N ARG A 49 3.99 -2.71 -14.05
CA ARG A 49 3.44 -3.39 -12.88
C ARG A 49 2.51 -2.45 -12.11
N ALA A 50 1.21 -2.61 -12.32
CA ALA A 50 0.15 -1.98 -11.53
C ALA A 50 0.03 -2.67 -10.16
N GLY A 51 0.98 -2.40 -9.27
CA GLY A 51 0.95 -2.90 -7.89
C GLY A 51 -0.02 -2.14 -6.98
N ASP A 52 -0.30 -0.89 -7.34
CA ASP A 52 -1.37 -0.08 -6.76
C ASP A 52 -2.68 -0.27 -7.53
N GLY A 53 -3.79 0.15 -6.94
CA GLY A 53 -5.05 0.27 -7.67
C GLY A 53 -5.10 1.49 -8.60
N VAL A 54 -6.14 1.56 -9.41
CA VAL A 54 -6.40 2.71 -10.30
C VAL A 54 -6.63 3.97 -9.45
N HIS A 55 -5.85 5.02 -9.69
CA HIS A 55 -5.83 6.19 -8.80
C HIS A 55 -7.20 6.89 -8.77
N ARG A 56 -7.87 6.99 -9.92
CA ARG A 56 -9.23 7.56 -10.01
C ARG A 56 -10.24 6.77 -9.17
N ARG A 57 -10.20 5.43 -9.24
CA ARG A 57 -11.08 4.55 -8.45
C ARG A 57 -10.80 4.71 -6.95
N TRP A 58 -9.54 4.82 -6.55
CA TRP A 58 -9.18 5.13 -5.17
C TRP A 58 -9.76 6.48 -4.69
N LEU A 59 -9.71 7.54 -5.50
CA LEU A 59 -10.32 8.84 -5.17
C LEU A 59 -11.84 8.76 -5.00
N GLN A 60 -12.52 7.96 -5.84
CA GLN A 60 -13.95 7.71 -5.72
C GLN A 60 -14.30 6.99 -4.42
N GLN A 61 -13.55 5.94 -4.05
CA GLN A 61 -13.76 5.23 -2.78
C GLN A 61 -13.49 6.14 -1.58
N ARG A 62 -12.42 6.92 -1.62
CA ARG A 62 -12.11 7.91 -0.57
C ARG A 62 -13.20 8.97 -0.46
N SER A 63 -13.82 9.37 -1.57
CA SER A 63 -14.89 10.37 -1.57
C SER A 63 -16.16 9.90 -0.87
N ARG A 64 -16.43 8.59 -0.82
CA ARG A 64 -17.60 8.03 -0.12
C ARG A 64 -17.58 8.24 1.40
N ILE A 65 -16.39 8.41 1.97
CA ILE A 65 -16.19 8.60 3.42
C ILE A 65 -15.85 10.05 3.79
N LEU A 66 -15.81 10.95 2.81
CA LEU A 66 -15.49 12.36 3.01
C LEU A 66 -16.74 13.22 2.87
N PRO A 67 -16.84 14.36 3.60
CA PRO A 67 -17.81 15.40 3.29
C PRO A 67 -17.72 15.85 1.83
N ALA A 68 -18.86 16.16 1.21
CA ALA A 68 -18.95 16.47 -0.22
C ALA A 68 -17.99 17.58 -0.67
N TRP A 69 -17.79 18.62 0.15
CA TRP A 69 -16.85 19.69 -0.14
C TRP A 69 -15.39 19.21 -0.16
N LYS A 70 -14.99 18.31 0.76
CA LYS A 70 -13.64 17.71 0.77
C LYS A 70 -13.44 16.81 -0.44
N SER A 71 -14.47 16.07 -0.86
CA SER A 71 -14.41 15.26 -2.08
C SER A 71 -14.17 16.14 -3.31
N ARG A 72 -14.88 17.26 -3.46
CA ARG A 72 -14.65 18.20 -4.57
C ARG A 72 -13.22 18.74 -4.57
N LEU A 73 -12.70 19.15 -3.41
CA LEU A 73 -11.32 19.61 -3.27
C LEU A 73 -10.31 18.50 -3.61
N LEU A 74 -10.59 17.26 -3.22
CA LEU A 74 -9.75 16.10 -3.50
C LEU A 74 -9.58 15.87 -5.01
N PHE A 75 -10.65 15.96 -5.81
CA PHE A 75 -10.56 15.85 -7.26
C PHE A 75 -9.95 17.09 -7.94
N ALA A 76 -10.07 18.27 -7.33
CA ALA A 76 -9.47 19.50 -7.84
C ALA A 76 -7.96 19.61 -7.55
N ASP A 77 -7.46 18.82 -6.59
CA ASP A 77 -6.07 18.81 -6.17
C ASP A 77 -5.11 18.57 -7.35
N ARG A 78 -4.06 19.40 -7.42
CA ARG A 78 -3.12 19.40 -8.55
C ARG A 78 -2.32 18.11 -8.62
N TYR A 79 -1.98 17.53 -7.48
CA TYR A 79 -1.23 16.29 -7.45
C TYR A 79 -2.10 15.12 -7.91
N HIS A 80 -3.34 15.03 -7.44
CA HIS A 80 -4.25 13.98 -7.90
C HIS A 80 -4.56 14.06 -9.39
N ARG A 81 -4.74 15.27 -9.93
CA ARG A 81 -4.88 15.46 -11.39
C ARG A 81 -3.63 15.05 -12.16
N TYR A 82 -2.45 15.37 -11.64
CA TYR A 82 -1.19 14.92 -12.23
C TYR A 82 -1.09 13.39 -12.26
N VAL A 83 -1.40 12.70 -11.16
CA VAL A 83 -1.32 11.23 -11.10
C VAL A 83 -2.32 10.59 -12.08
N MET A 84 -3.56 11.09 -12.15
CA MET A 84 -4.54 10.58 -13.14
C MET A 84 -4.07 10.79 -14.57
N GLN A 85 -3.41 11.92 -14.86
CA GLN A 85 -2.85 12.20 -16.18
C GLN A 85 -1.67 11.27 -16.50
N ALA A 86 -0.73 11.09 -15.57
CA ALA A 86 0.40 10.18 -15.75
C ALA A 86 -0.04 8.72 -15.91
N GLU A 87 -1.08 8.30 -15.18
CA GLU A 87 -1.70 6.98 -15.30
C GLU A 87 -2.34 6.79 -16.68
N ARG A 88 -3.07 7.81 -17.17
CA ARG A 88 -3.66 7.82 -18.51
C ARG A 88 -2.58 7.74 -19.60
N GLU A 89 -1.56 8.59 -19.53
CA GLU A 89 -0.44 8.60 -20.48
C GLU A 89 0.29 7.27 -20.49
N MET A 90 0.46 6.61 -19.33
CA MET A 90 1.07 5.29 -19.23
C MET A 90 0.24 4.24 -19.98
N TYR A 91 -1.07 4.17 -19.77
CA TYR A 91 -1.90 3.16 -20.42
C TYR A 91 -2.16 3.43 -21.91
N GLU A 92 -2.15 4.69 -22.34
CA GLU A 92 -2.34 5.09 -23.74
C GLU A 92 -1.04 5.05 -24.57
N ASP A 93 0.14 4.88 -23.94
CA ASP A 93 1.42 4.86 -24.65
C ASP A 93 1.55 3.66 -25.60
N SER A 94 1.94 3.92 -26.85
CA SER A 94 2.07 2.90 -27.89
C SER A 94 3.17 1.86 -27.62
N HIS A 95 4.17 2.19 -26.79
CA HIS A 95 5.23 1.26 -26.42
C HIS A 95 4.77 0.22 -25.39
N LEU A 96 3.65 0.46 -24.69
CA LEU A 96 3.16 -0.46 -23.67
C LEU A 96 2.69 -1.78 -24.30
N ARG A 97 3.43 -2.85 -24.00
CA ARG A 97 3.16 -4.20 -24.47
C ARG A 97 2.30 -4.98 -23.50
N GLY A 98 2.44 -4.74 -22.19
CA GLY A 98 1.67 -5.45 -21.19
C GLY A 98 1.63 -4.79 -19.82
N VAL A 99 0.61 -5.14 -19.06
CA VAL A 99 0.38 -4.69 -17.69
C VAL A 99 0.28 -5.91 -16.79
N ILE A 100 1.01 -5.90 -15.68
CA ILE A 100 0.89 -6.89 -14.61
C ILE A 100 0.15 -6.24 -13.45
N CYS A 101 -1.03 -6.75 -13.10
CA CYS A 101 -1.78 -6.30 -11.93
C CYS A 101 -1.91 -7.43 -10.90
N ASN A 102 -2.16 -7.06 -9.65
CA ASN A 102 -2.17 -7.99 -8.52
C ASN A 102 -3.57 -8.56 -8.19
N ALA A 103 -4.61 -8.15 -8.91
CA ALA A 103 -5.97 -8.63 -8.70
C ALA A 103 -6.86 -8.47 -9.94
N GLU A 104 -7.82 -9.38 -10.11
CA GLU A 104 -8.82 -9.31 -11.19
C GLU A 104 -9.67 -8.03 -11.14
N MET A 105 -9.93 -7.50 -9.93
CA MET A 105 -10.59 -6.21 -9.76
C MET A 105 -9.84 -5.09 -10.47
N ILE A 106 -8.51 -5.02 -10.32
CA ILE A 106 -7.69 -3.98 -10.95
C ILE A 106 -7.67 -4.16 -12.46
N LYS A 107 -7.59 -5.41 -12.96
CA LYS A 107 -7.73 -5.69 -14.40
C LYS A 107 -9.02 -5.09 -14.97
N ARG A 108 -10.16 -5.33 -14.32
CA ARG A 108 -11.45 -4.78 -14.75
C ARG A 108 -11.49 -3.26 -14.71
N GLU A 109 -10.98 -2.66 -13.63
CA GLU A 109 -10.91 -1.20 -13.50
C GLU A 109 -10.06 -0.57 -14.61
N ILE A 110 -8.93 -1.19 -14.99
CA ILE A 110 -8.08 -0.71 -16.08
C ILE A 110 -8.81 -0.77 -17.43
N ILE A 111 -9.51 -1.87 -17.71
CA ILE A 111 -10.30 -2.03 -18.94
C ILE A 111 -11.41 -0.97 -19.00
N GLU A 112 -12.16 -0.80 -17.90
CA GLU A 112 -13.27 0.15 -17.81
C GLU A 112 -12.83 1.61 -17.95
N ASP A 113 -11.72 1.99 -17.29
CA ASP A 113 -11.31 3.40 -17.21
C ASP A 113 -10.39 3.85 -18.36
N PHE A 114 -9.63 2.93 -18.97
CA PHE A 114 -8.63 3.24 -20.00
C PHE A 114 -8.82 2.48 -21.31
N GLY A 115 -9.73 1.50 -21.39
CA GLY A 115 -10.00 0.76 -22.62
C GLY A 115 -8.84 -0.15 -23.09
N LEU A 116 -7.89 -0.46 -22.20
CA LEU A 116 -6.76 -1.31 -22.55
C LEU A 116 -7.24 -2.75 -22.86
N PRO A 117 -6.81 -3.37 -23.97
CA PRO A 117 -7.25 -4.71 -24.34
C PRO A 117 -6.92 -5.75 -23.26
N ALA A 118 -7.86 -6.66 -22.99
CA ALA A 118 -7.77 -7.61 -21.88
C ALA A 118 -6.58 -8.58 -22.01
N GLU A 119 -6.13 -8.84 -23.24
CA GLU A 119 -4.97 -9.64 -23.58
C GLU A 119 -3.62 -8.98 -23.22
N LYS A 120 -3.59 -7.64 -23.09
CA LYS A 120 -2.42 -6.92 -22.58
C LYS A 120 -2.33 -6.92 -21.05
N ILE A 121 -3.38 -7.37 -20.34
CA ILE A 121 -3.44 -7.29 -18.88
C ILE A 121 -3.37 -8.69 -18.26
N HIS A 122 -2.29 -8.94 -17.52
CA HIS A 122 -2.03 -10.18 -16.83
C HIS A 122 -2.24 -9.99 -15.32
N VAL A 123 -2.99 -10.90 -14.71
CA VAL A 123 -3.17 -10.93 -13.26
C VAL A 123 -2.14 -11.88 -12.67
N ILE A 124 -1.23 -11.34 -11.87
CA ILE A 124 -0.25 -12.11 -11.09
C ILE A 124 -0.43 -11.70 -9.63
N TYR A 125 -1.11 -12.55 -8.86
CA TYR A 125 -1.32 -12.32 -7.43
C TYR A 125 0.02 -12.26 -6.69
N ASN A 126 0.11 -11.36 -5.70
CA ASN A 126 1.26 -11.33 -4.82
C ASN A 126 1.35 -12.65 -4.05
N ALA A 127 2.50 -13.31 -4.10
CA ALA A 127 2.77 -14.50 -3.32
C ALA A 127 3.28 -14.14 -1.92
N ILE A 128 3.06 -15.05 -0.97
CA ILE A 128 3.69 -15.03 0.34
C ILE A 128 4.72 -16.15 0.40
N ASP A 129 5.77 -15.96 1.20
CA ASP A 129 6.73 -17.01 1.50
C ASP A 129 6.09 -18.02 2.47
N ASN A 130 5.54 -19.10 1.92
CA ASN A 130 4.85 -20.13 2.67
C ASN A 130 5.80 -21.07 3.43
N GLN A 131 7.11 -20.94 3.26
CA GLN A 131 8.12 -21.66 4.03
C GLN A 131 8.57 -20.85 5.25
N ARG A 132 8.44 -19.52 5.18
CA ARG A 132 8.78 -18.60 6.27
C ARG A 132 7.59 -18.31 7.20
N PHE A 133 6.41 -18.05 6.64
CA PHE A 133 5.23 -17.69 7.43
C PHE A 133 4.48 -18.93 7.92
N LEU A 134 5.10 -19.63 8.87
CA LEU A 134 4.56 -20.82 9.51
C LEU A 134 4.10 -20.53 10.95
N PRO A 135 3.08 -21.26 11.45
CA PRO A 135 2.74 -21.25 12.87
C PRO A 135 3.96 -21.58 13.73
N PRO A 136 4.12 -20.93 14.90
CA PRO A 136 5.17 -21.30 15.84
C PRO A 136 4.84 -22.63 16.54
N ASP A 137 5.85 -23.28 17.11
CA ASP A 137 5.63 -24.29 18.15
C ASP A 137 5.22 -23.63 19.48
N GLU A 138 4.79 -24.44 20.45
CA GLU A 138 4.29 -23.95 21.75
C GLU A 138 5.36 -23.18 22.55
N GLU A 139 6.62 -23.63 22.50
CA GLU A 139 7.74 -23.00 23.21
C GLU A 139 8.02 -21.61 22.64
N THR A 140 8.13 -21.51 21.31
CA THR A 140 8.32 -20.25 20.59
C THR A 140 7.15 -19.31 20.82
N PHE A 141 5.92 -19.81 20.73
CA PHE A 141 4.71 -19.02 21.00
C PHE A 141 4.74 -18.43 22.42
N ALA A 142 5.03 -19.26 23.42
CA ALA A 142 5.09 -18.83 24.81
C ALA A 142 6.21 -17.80 25.05
N ALA A 143 7.39 -18.03 24.48
CA ALA A 143 8.52 -17.11 24.55
C ALA A 143 8.21 -15.76 23.90
N LEU A 144 7.56 -15.75 22.73
CA LEU A 144 7.15 -14.53 22.03
C LEU A 144 6.14 -13.71 22.85
N ARG A 145 5.14 -14.36 23.45
CA ARG A 145 4.15 -13.67 24.30
C ARG A 145 4.75 -13.15 25.60
N ALA A 146 5.64 -13.93 26.23
CA ALA A 146 6.37 -13.49 27.42
C ALA A 146 7.24 -12.25 27.13
N LYS A 147 7.98 -12.26 26.02
CA LYS A 147 8.83 -11.14 25.58
C LYS A 147 8.06 -9.81 25.48
N TRP A 148 6.81 -9.86 25.01
CA TRP A 148 5.98 -8.67 24.81
C TRP A 148 4.93 -8.43 25.91
N GLN A 149 4.98 -9.21 27.00
CA GLN A 149 4.05 -9.14 28.12
C GLN A 149 2.59 -9.24 27.65
N LEU A 150 2.31 -10.28 26.86
CA LEU A 150 0.97 -10.68 26.43
C LEU A 150 0.53 -11.92 27.22
N PRO A 151 -0.72 -11.98 27.72
CA PRO A 151 -1.20 -13.17 28.40
C PRO A 151 -1.21 -14.38 27.45
N LEU A 152 -0.74 -15.55 27.91
CA LEU A 152 -0.68 -16.74 27.07
C LEU A 152 -2.06 -17.16 26.54
N GLN A 153 -3.10 -17.06 27.37
CA GLN A 153 -4.46 -17.47 27.04
C GLN A 153 -5.29 -16.41 26.31
N ALA A 154 -4.75 -15.21 26.08
CA ALA A 154 -5.50 -14.15 25.43
C ALA A 154 -5.68 -14.42 23.92
N THR A 155 -6.83 -14.03 23.36
CA THR A 155 -6.97 -13.97 21.90
C THR A 155 -6.36 -12.66 21.39
N CYS A 156 -5.37 -12.76 20.50
CA CYS A 156 -4.72 -11.59 19.90
C CYS A 156 -5.14 -11.47 18.43
N LEU A 157 -5.57 -10.28 18.04
CA LEU A 157 -5.76 -9.91 16.64
C LEU A 157 -4.57 -9.05 16.22
N ILE A 158 -4.16 -9.16 14.96
CA ILE A 158 -3.05 -8.36 14.43
C ILE A 158 -3.52 -7.41 13.33
N TYR A 159 -2.95 -6.21 13.37
CA TYR A 159 -3.05 -5.21 12.34
C TYR A 159 -1.63 -4.88 11.85
N VAL A 160 -1.35 -5.14 10.57
CA VAL A 160 -0.02 -4.89 9.97
C VAL A 160 -0.06 -3.82 8.86
N GLY A 161 0.53 -2.68 9.19
CA GLY A 161 1.18 -1.76 8.28
C GLY A 161 0.76 -0.29 8.44
N SER A 162 1.50 0.56 7.74
CA SER A 162 1.39 2.01 7.83
C SER A 162 0.19 2.58 7.05
N GLY A 163 -0.21 3.82 7.37
CA GLY A 163 -1.38 4.48 6.76
C GLY A 163 -2.68 4.08 7.46
N PHE A 164 -2.76 4.35 8.76
CA PHE A 164 -3.80 3.85 9.67
C PHE A 164 -5.21 4.24 9.26
N GLU A 165 -5.40 5.45 8.73
CA GLU A 165 -6.72 5.91 8.27
C GLU A 165 -7.20 5.04 7.11
N ARG A 166 -6.35 4.90 6.08
CA ARG A 166 -6.68 4.16 4.85
C ARG A 166 -6.92 2.69 5.10
N LYS A 167 -6.18 2.10 6.04
CA LYS A 167 -6.25 0.68 6.39
C LYS A 167 -7.26 0.38 7.51
N GLY A 168 -7.95 1.38 8.03
CA GLY A 168 -9.11 1.18 8.90
C GLY A 168 -8.79 0.87 10.36
N LEU A 169 -7.68 1.36 10.91
CA LEU A 169 -7.32 1.07 12.32
C LEU A 169 -8.40 1.53 13.30
N ALA A 170 -9.07 2.66 13.04
CA ALA A 170 -10.18 3.12 13.89
C ALA A 170 -11.34 2.12 13.95
N ALA A 171 -11.63 1.44 12.83
CA ALA A 171 -12.66 0.41 12.79
C ALA A 171 -12.22 -0.83 13.59
N ALA A 172 -10.95 -1.25 13.45
CA ALA A 172 -10.40 -2.37 14.23
C ALA A 172 -10.45 -2.10 15.74
N ILE A 173 -10.06 -0.90 16.19
CA ILE A 173 -10.14 -0.50 17.60
C ILE A 173 -11.59 -0.53 18.10
N ARG A 174 -12.54 0.00 17.32
CA ARG A 174 -13.97 -0.04 17.69
C ARG A 174 -14.51 -1.46 17.76
N ALA A 175 -14.05 -2.35 16.89
CA ALA A 175 -14.49 -3.74 16.84
C ALA A 175 -14.01 -4.55 18.05
N ILE A 176 -12.80 -4.30 18.55
CA ILE A 176 -12.25 -5.02 19.72
C ILE A 176 -12.66 -4.40 21.05
N ALA A 177 -13.06 -3.12 21.07
CA ALA A 177 -13.46 -2.41 22.28
C ALA A 177 -14.47 -3.20 23.16
N PRO A 178 -15.57 -3.78 22.64
CA PRO A 178 -16.55 -4.51 23.46
C PRO A 178 -16.14 -5.96 23.80
N THR A 179 -14.91 -6.37 23.49
CA THR A 179 -14.43 -7.76 23.70
C THR A 179 -13.29 -7.78 24.73
N ASP A 180 -12.78 -8.96 25.07
CA ASP A 180 -11.57 -9.18 25.87
C ASP A 180 -10.30 -9.32 25.00
N ARG A 181 -10.44 -9.25 23.68
CA ARG A 181 -9.35 -9.49 22.71
C ARG A 181 -8.33 -8.37 22.69
N TYR A 182 -7.10 -8.72 22.37
CA TYR A 182 -5.99 -7.79 22.15
C TYR A 182 -5.90 -7.43 20.67
N LEU A 183 -5.42 -6.23 20.38
CA LEU A 183 -5.10 -5.77 19.03
C LEU A 183 -3.64 -5.34 18.97
N LEU A 184 -2.82 -6.09 18.23
CA LEU A 184 -1.41 -5.85 18.02
C LEU A 184 -1.24 -4.98 16.77
N VAL A 185 -0.88 -3.72 16.96
CA VAL A 185 -0.75 -2.72 15.88
C VAL A 185 0.72 -2.58 15.49
N VAL A 186 1.09 -3.15 14.36
CA VAL A 186 2.43 -3.10 13.78
C VAL A 186 2.42 -2.14 12.59
N GLY A 187 3.17 -1.05 12.68
CA GLY A 187 3.22 -0.01 11.64
C GLY A 187 3.43 1.37 12.25
N LYS A 188 3.66 2.36 11.39
CA LYS A 188 3.86 3.76 11.80
C LYS A 188 2.89 4.67 11.08
N ASP A 189 2.33 5.61 11.82
CA ASP A 189 1.52 6.69 11.27
C ASP A 189 1.74 7.96 12.11
N LYS A 190 1.71 9.13 11.45
CA LYS A 190 1.83 10.42 12.14
C LYS A 190 0.64 10.67 13.08
N ASP A 191 -0.52 10.12 12.75
CA ASP A 191 -1.75 10.30 13.52
C ASP A 191 -1.92 9.22 14.60
N GLN A 192 -0.87 8.45 14.93
CA GLN A 192 -0.90 7.44 16.00
C GLN A 192 -1.50 7.97 17.33
N PRO A 193 -1.17 9.19 17.82
CA PRO A 193 -1.77 9.73 19.04
C PRO A 193 -3.30 9.78 19.01
N ARG A 194 -3.91 10.02 17.85
CA ARG A 194 -5.37 10.01 17.68
C ARG A 194 -5.97 8.62 17.92
N TYR A 195 -5.29 7.57 17.49
CA TYR A 195 -5.76 6.19 17.68
C TYR A 195 -5.55 5.70 19.11
N GLN A 196 -4.48 6.15 19.78
CA GLN A 196 -4.28 5.92 21.21
C GLN A 196 -5.38 6.61 22.03
N ALA A 197 -5.72 7.86 21.70
CA ALA A 197 -6.84 8.57 22.33
C ALA A 197 -8.19 7.87 22.10
N LEU A 198 -8.42 7.32 20.89
CA LEU A 198 -9.61 6.53 20.59
C LEU A 198 -9.68 5.24 21.43
N ALA A 199 -8.56 4.51 21.56
CA ALA A 199 -8.51 3.31 22.39
C ALA A 199 -8.81 3.63 23.86
N LYS A 200 -8.28 4.75 24.37
CA LYS A 200 -8.56 5.24 25.72
C LYS A 200 -10.02 5.65 25.90
N SER A 201 -10.61 6.38 24.95
CA SER A 201 -12.02 6.79 25.06
C SER A 201 -13.00 5.61 24.96
N LEU A 202 -12.53 4.46 24.45
CA LEU A 202 -13.28 3.21 24.38
C LEU A 202 -12.89 2.22 25.48
N ASN A 203 -12.06 2.62 26.46
CA ASN A 203 -11.58 1.80 27.58
C ASN A 203 -10.93 0.48 27.14
N CYS A 204 -10.18 0.49 26.04
CA CYS A 204 -9.46 -0.68 25.51
C CYS A 204 -7.97 -0.42 25.28
N GLU A 205 -7.41 0.65 25.81
CA GLU A 205 -6.00 1.05 25.63
C GLU A 205 -5.01 0.01 26.15
N ALA A 206 -5.35 -0.72 27.22
CA ALA A 206 -4.51 -1.80 27.73
C ALA A 206 -4.43 -3.00 26.76
N ARG A 207 -5.43 -3.15 25.88
CA ARG A 207 -5.55 -4.25 24.91
C ARG A 207 -5.10 -3.87 23.51
N VAL A 208 -5.06 -2.58 23.17
CA VAL A 208 -4.52 -2.08 21.89
C VAL A 208 -3.03 -1.79 22.05
N ARG A 209 -2.18 -2.72 21.61
CA ARG A 209 -0.72 -2.65 21.78
C ARG A 209 -0.07 -2.13 20.50
N PHE A 210 0.47 -0.91 20.55
CA PHE A 210 1.20 -0.30 19.43
C PHE A 210 2.68 -0.68 19.48
N PHE A 211 3.17 -1.36 18.44
CA PHE A 211 4.56 -1.81 18.34
C PHE A 211 5.40 -0.96 17.39
N GLY A 212 4.81 0.04 16.72
CA GLY A 212 5.52 0.87 15.75
C GLY A 212 5.96 0.09 14.52
N MET A 213 6.89 0.66 13.75
CA MET A 213 7.47 0.00 12.58
C MET A 213 8.44 -1.10 13.03
N GLN A 214 8.28 -2.30 12.46
CA GLN A 214 9.10 -3.46 12.75
C GLN A 214 9.81 -3.89 11.47
N SER A 215 11.10 -4.23 11.57
CA SER A 215 11.86 -4.81 10.45
C SER A 215 11.37 -6.21 10.10
N GLU A 216 10.95 -6.96 11.12
CA GLU A 216 10.49 -8.34 11.04
C GLU A 216 9.07 -8.46 11.58
N THR A 217 8.16 -8.97 10.76
CA THR A 217 6.72 -9.08 11.10
C THR A 217 6.30 -10.48 11.50
N LEU A 218 7.07 -11.51 11.14
CA LEU A 218 6.76 -12.91 11.44
C LEU A 218 6.48 -13.16 12.93
N PRO A 219 7.29 -12.67 13.89
CA PRO A 219 7.01 -12.86 15.32
C PRO A 219 5.65 -12.31 15.76
N PHE A 220 5.17 -11.26 15.08
CA PHE A 220 3.89 -10.65 15.38
C PHE A 220 2.72 -11.49 14.87
N TYR A 221 2.84 -12.04 13.66
CA TYR A 221 1.87 -13.00 13.14
C TYR A 221 1.82 -14.28 13.98
N GLN A 222 2.98 -14.75 14.45
CA GLN A 222 3.08 -15.96 15.27
C GLN A 222 2.48 -15.80 16.67
N MET A 223 2.52 -14.61 17.26
CA MET A 223 1.93 -14.37 18.59
C MET A 223 0.44 -13.99 18.56
N ALA A 224 -0.11 -13.66 17.38
CA ALA A 224 -1.51 -13.27 17.20
C ALA A 224 -2.42 -14.51 17.24
#